data_AF-A0A517WBT2-F1
#
_entry.id   AF-A0A517WBT2-F1
#
_cell.length_a   1.000
_cell.length_b   1.000
_cell.length_c   1.000
_cell.angle_alpha   90.00
_cell.angle_beta   90.00
_cell.angle_gamma   90.00
#
_symmetry.space_group_name_H-M   'P 1'
#
loop_
_entity.id
_entity.type
_entity.pdbx_description
1 polymer ?
#
loop_
_entity_poly.entity_id
_entity_poly.type
_entity_poly.pdbx_seq_one_letter_code
_entity_poly.pdbx_strand_id
1 'polypeptide(L)'
;MCLTMFIGQSELIAQSTTESPVILNRDQPLYLVERNFRHALAQPISASWSNVGIRTILERIEKTQQISLILDCRIDPSTTLKIDLQNQSVEAGLDEIASALHARAIVVGSNVFLGPDQAMGTFKTLLAQKQQELLALSDNRPDMKTRATQLSRNKSFYYQDLDTPAELLNQIADSYQITISNPERIPHDLWSHGALMAVNANEALLLVLNQLNLTFLWEKQGTAIRLLPVPDHVTVQKTYSPRGHSLSETIEHLKKLFPAAMITRKGRMLLVDASADLQEKVEAELNPAKRPVRKMGTPQIDVLPIQRRKFTLRAQKVPVLAVMQKLEQSGIEFEYQPQQLKQAGVDLTQRIDISVQNADANEFFDVLFGPLNLSYQIEGIKVSLTPNN
;
A
#
# COMPACT_ATOMS: atom_id res chain seq x y z
N MET A 1 39.88 -42.71 39.17
CA MET A 1 40.42 -43.22 37.89
C MET A 1 39.30 -43.14 36.87
N CYS A 2 39.58 -42.43 35.76
CA CYS A 2 38.82 -42.15 34.52
C CYS A 2 37.34 -41.73 34.59
N LEU A 3 36.85 -40.62 34.02
CA LEU A 3 37.05 -39.84 32.77
C LEU A 3 35.83 -39.99 31.83
N THR A 4 35.16 -38.85 31.55
CA THR A 4 34.58 -38.40 30.26
C THR A 4 33.39 -39.21 29.66
N MET A 5 32.40 -38.68 28.92
CA MET A 5 32.27 -37.51 28.05
C MET A 5 30.80 -37.05 27.93
N PHE A 6 30.66 -35.76 27.60
CA PHE A 6 29.54 -35.05 26.97
C PHE A 6 28.83 -35.82 25.84
N ILE A 7 27.54 -35.52 25.63
CA ILE A 7 27.00 -34.93 24.38
C ILE A 7 25.71 -34.17 24.74
N GLY A 8 25.69 -32.88 24.44
CA GLY A 8 24.53 -32.02 24.59
C GLY A 8 23.50 -32.29 23.51
N GLN A 9 22.23 -32.33 23.90
CA GLN A 9 21.13 -32.16 22.97
C GLN A 9 20.94 -30.67 22.75
N SER A 10 21.44 -30.20 21.61
CA SER A 10 21.07 -28.93 21.01
C SER A 10 19.56 -28.92 20.78
N GLU A 11 18.84 -28.12 21.56
CA GLU A 11 17.48 -27.71 21.20
C GLU A 11 17.57 -26.93 19.88
N LEU A 12 17.20 -27.59 18.78
CA LEU A 12 16.70 -26.90 17.61
C LEU A 12 15.45 -26.12 18.04
N ILE A 13 15.62 -24.85 18.36
CA ILE A 13 14.49 -23.93 18.47
C ILE A 13 13.93 -23.79 17.06
N ALA A 14 12.79 -24.44 16.84
CA ALA A 14 11.95 -24.29 15.68
C ALA A 14 11.79 -22.80 15.35
N GLN A 15 11.95 -22.45 14.08
CA GLN A 15 11.49 -21.18 13.55
C GLN A 15 9.97 -21.11 13.75
N SER A 16 9.54 -20.55 14.88
CA SER A 16 8.15 -20.29 15.16
C SER A 16 7.68 -19.21 14.19
N THR A 17 7.01 -19.63 13.12
CA THR A 17 6.01 -18.83 12.42
C THR A 17 5.01 -18.34 13.46
N THR A 18 5.20 -17.13 13.99
CA THR A 18 4.16 -16.44 14.77
C THR A 18 3.05 -16.05 13.82
N GLU A 19 2.19 -17.01 13.48
CA GLU A 19 0.91 -16.72 12.85
C GLU A 19 0.05 -15.97 13.86
N SER A 20 -0.45 -14.80 13.46
CA SER A 20 -1.40 -14.02 14.27
C SER A 20 -2.65 -14.88 14.52
N PRO A 21 -3.22 -14.89 15.74
CA PRO A 21 -4.41 -15.67 16.03
C PRO A 21 -5.58 -15.21 15.13
N VAL A 22 -6.42 -16.15 14.71
CA VAL A 22 -7.69 -15.88 14.03
C VAL A 22 -8.63 -15.19 15.01
N ILE A 23 -9.20 -14.04 14.62
CA ILE A 23 -10.11 -13.27 15.47
C ILE A 23 -11.42 -13.02 14.71
N LEU A 24 -12.51 -13.59 15.21
CA LEU A 24 -13.85 -13.49 14.60
C LEU A 24 -14.52 -12.13 14.84
N ASN A 25 -14.08 -11.38 15.86
CA ASN A 25 -14.64 -10.08 16.23
C ASN A 25 -13.51 -9.12 16.62
N ARG A 26 -12.83 -8.53 15.64
CA ARG A 26 -11.84 -7.46 15.86
C ARG A 26 -12.54 -6.11 16.01
N ASP A 27 -11.96 -5.26 16.84
CA ASP A 27 -12.36 -3.85 16.91
C ASP A 27 -12.20 -3.19 15.54
N GLN A 28 -13.15 -2.30 15.20
CA GLN A 28 -13.06 -1.54 13.95
C GLN A 28 -11.84 -0.60 14.00
N PRO A 29 -10.91 -0.73 13.03
CA PRO A 29 -9.74 0.11 13.02
C PRO A 29 -10.08 1.57 12.68
N LEU A 30 -9.42 2.49 13.37
CA LEU A 30 -9.48 3.93 13.12
C LEU A 30 -8.48 4.32 12.02
N TYR A 31 -8.78 3.96 10.77
CA TYR A 31 -7.95 4.33 9.64
C TYR A 31 -8.20 5.76 9.15
N LEU A 32 -7.12 6.42 8.75
CA LEU A 32 -7.12 7.74 8.14
C LEU A 32 -7.79 7.68 6.76
N VAL A 33 -8.56 8.72 6.45
CA VAL A 33 -9.29 8.84 5.18
C VAL A 33 -8.95 10.14 4.46
N GLU A 34 -9.20 10.15 3.15
CA GLU A 34 -9.16 11.30 2.24
C GLU A 34 -7.89 12.13 2.33
N ARG A 35 -7.96 13.33 2.94
CA ARG A 35 -6.80 14.23 3.07
C ARG A 35 -5.76 13.67 4.03
N ASN A 36 -6.19 13.09 5.14
CA ASN A 36 -5.27 12.54 6.14
C ASN A 36 -4.60 11.26 5.64
N PHE A 37 -5.35 10.43 4.91
CA PHE A 37 -4.79 9.28 4.19
C PHE A 37 -3.70 9.71 3.21
N ARG A 38 -3.97 10.71 2.36
CA ARG A 38 -2.97 11.26 1.43
C ARG A 38 -1.76 11.83 2.15
N HIS A 39 -1.95 12.51 3.27
CA HIS A 39 -0.84 13.00 4.07
C HIS A 39 0.02 11.86 4.63
N ALA A 40 -0.60 10.77 5.11
CA ALA A 40 0.10 9.58 5.61
C ALA A 40 0.92 8.90 4.51
N LEU A 41 0.39 8.77 3.29
CA LEU A 41 1.13 8.22 2.15
C LEU A 41 2.39 9.04 1.79
N ALA A 42 2.39 10.33 2.11
CA ALA A 42 3.52 11.23 1.87
C ALA A 42 4.62 11.14 2.93
N GLN A 43 4.29 10.60 4.11
CA GLN A 43 5.22 10.58 5.23
C GLN A 43 6.40 9.65 4.94
N PRO A 44 7.60 9.98 5.45
CA PRO A 44 8.75 9.11 5.31
C PRO A 44 8.56 7.83 6.16
N ILE A 45 9.01 6.71 5.60
CA ILE A 45 9.15 5.43 6.27
C ILE A 45 10.57 4.89 6.08
N SER A 46 11.12 4.36 7.17
CA SER A 46 12.39 3.63 7.17
C SER A 46 12.17 2.33 7.91
N ALA A 47 12.43 1.20 7.24
CA ALA A 47 12.20 -0.11 7.81
C ALA A 47 12.99 -1.18 7.07
N SER A 48 13.53 -2.13 7.83
CA SER A 48 14.34 -3.23 7.31
C SER A 48 13.70 -4.54 7.75
N TRP A 49 13.24 -5.33 6.78
CA TRP A 49 12.70 -6.66 7.00
C TRP A 49 13.52 -7.68 6.23
N SER A 50 13.92 -8.76 6.90
CA SER A 50 14.67 -9.84 6.26
C SER A 50 13.99 -11.16 6.60
N ASN A 51 13.55 -11.86 5.55
CA ASN A 51 12.85 -13.14 5.68
C ASN A 51 11.57 -13.05 6.52
N VAL A 52 10.78 -11.99 6.31
CA VAL A 52 9.48 -11.77 6.96
C VAL A 52 8.38 -11.90 5.91
N GLY A 53 7.30 -12.61 6.25
CA GLY A 53 6.14 -12.77 5.37
C GLY A 53 5.46 -11.44 5.05
N ILE A 54 4.99 -11.28 3.82
CA ILE A 54 4.37 -10.03 3.34
C ILE A 54 3.19 -9.58 4.21
N ARG A 55 2.34 -10.51 4.67
CA ARG A 55 1.22 -10.18 5.56
C ARG A 55 1.67 -9.41 6.80
N THR A 56 2.69 -9.92 7.48
CA THR A 56 3.22 -9.27 8.69
C THR A 56 3.86 -7.91 8.39
N ILE A 57 4.47 -7.74 7.21
CA ILE A 57 5.02 -6.45 6.77
C ILE A 57 3.88 -5.44 6.59
N LEU A 58 2.83 -5.81 5.84
CA LEU A 58 1.69 -4.93 5.57
C LEU A 58 0.93 -4.60 6.86
N GLU A 59 0.61 -5.56 7.71
CA GLU A 59 -0.05 -5.32 9.02
C GLU A 59 0.72 -4.32 9.89
N ARG A 60 2.06 -4.37 9.88
CA ARG A 60 2.90 -3.41 10.61
C ARG A 60 2.81 -2.01 10.02
N ILE A 61 2.81 -1.88 8.70
CA ILE A 61 2.65 -0.59 8.01
C ILE A 61 1.25 -0.05 8.28
N GLU A 62 0.21 -0.87 8.13
CA GLU A 62 -1.20 -0.56 8.40
C GLU A 62 -1.38 0.01 9.81
N LYS A 63 -0.84 -0.68 10.82
CA LYS A 63 -0.89 -0.24 12.22
C LYS A 63 -0.11 1.06 12.48
N THR A 64 1.07 1.20 11.88
CA THR A 64 1.96 2.35 12.14
C THR A 64 1.47 3.61 11.44
N GLN A 65 1.02 3.48 10.19
CA GLN A 65 0.57 4.59 9.35
C GLN A 65 -0.94 4.84 9.46
N GLN A 66 -1.68 3.94 10.12
CA GLN A 66 -3.12 3.99 10.27
C GLN A 66 -3.85 4.15 8.93
N ILE A 67 -3.39 3.46 7.89
CA ILE A 67 -3.99 3.47 6.55
C ILE A 67 -4.56 2.08 6.25
N SER A 68 -5.59 1.98 5.40
CA SER A 68 -6.06 0.67 4.94
C SER A 68 -5.16 0.12 3.83
N LEU A 69 -4.70 -1.13 4.01
CA LEU A 69 -3.95 -1.89 3.02
C LEU A 69 -4.72 -3.17 2.68
N ILE A 70 -4.88 -3.44 1.39
CA ILE A 70 -5.59 -4.64 0.92
C ILE A 70 -4.61 -5.45 0.08
N LEU A 71 -4.34 -6.68 0.51
CA LEU A 71 -3.58 -7.67 -0.26
C LEU A 71 -4.56 -8.54 -1.05
N ASP A 72 -4.42 -8.53 -2.38
CA ASP A 72 -5.22 -9.38 -3.27
C ASP A 72 -5.03 -10.86 -2.93
N CYS A 73 -6.13 -11.62 -2.81
CA CYS A 73 -6.09 -13.02 -2.40
C CYS A 73 -5.26 -13.95 -3.31
N ARG A 74 -4.92 -13.51 -4.54
CA ARG A 74 -4.04 -14.23 -5.47
C ARG A 74 -2.56 -14.12 -5.12
N ILE A 75 -2.17 -13.22 -4.22
CA ILE A 75 -0.80 -13.11 -3.70
C ILE A 75 -0.70 -13.96 -2.44
N ASP A 76 0.26 -14.89 -2.42
CA ASP A 76 0.52 -15.72 -1.24
C ASP A 76 0.98 -14.84 -0.06
N PRO A 77 0.19 -14.73 1.02
CA PRO A 77 0.50 -13.87 2.16
C PRO A 77 1.71 -14.34 2.98
N SER A 78 2.14 -15.59 2.80
CA SER A 78 3.30 -16.19 3.47
C SER A 78 4.62 -15.92 2.75
N THR A 79 4.56 -15.37 1.52
CA THR A 79 5.74 -15.02 0.72
C THR A 79 6.68 -14.14 1.55
N THR A 80 7.89 -14.65 1.81
CA THR A 80 8.89 -13.91 2.58
C THR A 80 9.69 -13.00 1.67
N LEU A 81 9.96 -11.78 2.15
CA LEU A 81 10.73 -10.79 1.42
C LEU A 81 11.95 -10.34 2.22
N LYS A 82 12.93 -9.82 1.49
CA LYS A 82 14.00 -8.99 2.03
C LYS A 82 13.82 -7.59 1.47
N ILE A 83 13.43 -6.66 2.33
CA ILE A 83 13.10 -5.27 1.98
C ILE A 83 13.86 -4.35 2.90
N ASP A 84 14.45 -3.30 2.34
CA ASP A 84 15.17 -2.29 3.10
C ASP A 84 14.76 -0.89 2.61
N LEU A 85 13.73 -0.32 3.24
CA LEU A 85 13.21 1.00 2.91
C LEU A 85 14.02 2.05 3.68
N GLN A 86 14.52 3.06 2.96
CA GLN A 86 15.38 4.10 3.53
C GLN A 86 14.81 5.49 3.25
N ASN A 87 14.18 6.10 4.26
CA ASN A 87 13.68 7.48 4.26
C ASN A 87 12.91 7.87 2.97
N GLN A 88 12.05 6.98 2.50
CA GLN A 88 11.20 7.22 1.34
C GLN A 88 9.74 7.35 1.75
N SER A 89 8.88 7.92 0.91
CA SER A 89 7.46 8.04 1.24
C SER A 89 6.83 6.66 1.43
N VAL A 90 5.79 6.56 2.27
CA VAL A 90 5.00 5.32 2.42
C VAL A 90 4.50 4.82 1.05
N GLU A 91 4.06 5.73 0.18
CA GLU A 91 3.68 5.38 -1.20
C GLU A 91 4.82 4.72 -1.98
N ALA A 92 6.02 5.30 -1.97
CA ALA A 92 7.19 4.73 -2.66
C ALA A 92 7.63 3.40 -2.04
N GLY A 93 7.54 3.27 -0.72
CA GLY A 93 7.85 2.02 -0.03
C GLY A 93 6.86 0.91 -0.36
N LEU A 94 5.57 1.22 -0.48
CA LEU A 94 4.55 0.25 -0.91
C LEU A 94 4.73 -0.14 -2.38
N ASP A 95 5.14 0.79 -3.24
CA ASP A 95 5.51 0.49 -4.64
C ASP A 95 6.72 -0.46 -4.72
N GLU A 96 7.73 -0.27 -3.88
CA GLU A 96 8.90 -1.15 -3.81
C GLU A 96 8.53 -2.55 -3.32
N ILE A 97 7.72 -2.63 -2.26
CA ILE A 97 7.19 -3.90 -1.73
C ILE A 97 6.37 -4.64 -2.80
N ALA A 98 5.48 -3.93 -3.50
CA ALA A 98 4.68 -4.52 -4.57
C ALA A 98 5.57 -5.02 -5.71
N SER A 99 6.59 -4.24 -6.11
CA SER A 99 7.53 -4.62 -7.16
C SER A 99 8.30 -5.90 -6.81
N ALA A 100 8.71 -6.06 -5.55
CA ALA A 100 9.37 -7.26 -5.05
C ALA A 100 8.49 -8.52 -5.10
N LEU A 101 7.16 -8.35 -5.19
CA LEU A 101 6.17 -9.42 -5.33
C LEU A 101 5.73 -9.64 -6.79
N HIS A 102 6.34 -8.94 -7.77
CA HIS A 102 5.83 -8.86 -9.14
C HIS A 102 4.36 -8.40 -9.20
N ALA A 103 3.99 -7.55 -8.24
CA ALA A 103 2.67 -6.98 -8.06
C ALA A 103 2.72 -5.47 -8.34
N ARG A 104 1.55 -4.85 -8.29
CA ARG A 104 1.39 -3.40 -8.37
C ARG A 104 0.52 -2.92 -7.21
N ALA A 105 0.88 -1.78 -6.64
CA ALA A 105 0.06 -1.04 -5.69
C ALA A 105 -0.73 0.05 -6.43
N ILE A 106 -2.01 0.19 -6.13
CA ILE A 106 -2.83 1.32 -6.59
C ILE A 106 -3.69 1.86 -5.45
N VAL A 107 -4.05 3.15 -5.53
CA VAL A 107 -4.95 3.79 -4.56
C VAL A 107 -6.39 3.77 -5.08
N VAL A 108 -7.32 3.30 -4.25
CA VAL A 108 -8.77 3.32 -4.53
C VAL A 108 -9.50 3.78 -3.27
N GLY A 109 -10.26 4.88 -3.35
CA GLY A 109 -10.78 5.55 -2.16
C GLY A 109 -9.64 5.96 -1.22
N SER A 110 -9.72 5.58 0.05
CA SER A 110 -8.64 5.73 1.04
C SER A 110 -7.97 4.40 1.40
N ASN A 111 -7.68 3.59 0.38
CA ASN A 111 -7.06 2.28 0.52
C ASN A 111 -5.88 2.18 -0.45
N VAL A 112 -4.84 1.45 -0.06
CA VAL A 112 -3.84 0.95 -1.01
C VAL A 112 -4.12 -0.52 -1.29
N PHE A 113 -4.38 -0.86 -2.55
CA PHE A 113 -4.65 -2.20 -3.00
C PHE A 113 -3.42 -2.76 -3.73
N LEU A 114 -2.91 -3.90 -3.26
CA LEU A 114 -1.75 -4.59 -3.83
C LEU A 114 -2.22 -5.87 -4.51
N GLY A 115 -2.00 -5.99 -5.81
CA GLY A 115 -2.42 -7.17 -6.58
C GLY A 115 -1.51 -7.48 -7.77
N PRO A 116 -1.69 -8.65 -8.43
CA PRO A 116 -0.90 -9.03 -9.59
C PRO A 116 -0.92 -7.96 -10.69
N ASP A 117 0.24 -7.62 -11.26
CA ASP A 117 0.40 -6.45 -12.15
C ASP A 117 -0.62 -6.41 -13.30
N GLN A 118 -0.81 -7.54 -13.98
CA GLN A 118 -1.78 -7.67 -15.08
C GLN A 118 -3.21 -7.41 -14.61
N ALA A 119 -3.61 -7.98 -13.46
CA ALA A 119 -4.93 -7.77 -12.90
C ALA A 119 -5.15 -6.31 -12.51
N MET A 120 -4.11 -5.62 -12.00
CA MET A 120 -4.18 -4.20 -11.62
C MET A 120 -4.37 -3.27 -12.81
N GLY A 121 -3.73 -3.56 -13.96
CA GLY A 121 -3.97 -2.83 -15.20
C GLY A 121 -5.43 -2.91 -15.66
N THR A 122 -6.02 -4.11 -15.60
CA THR A 122 -7.43 -4.33 -15.94
C THR A 122 -8.36 -3.67 -14.92
N PHE A 123 -8.09 -3.83 -13.62
CA PHE A 123 -8.85 -3.23 -12.53
C PHE A 123 -8.95 -1.71 -12.65
N LYS A 124 -7.84 -1.04 -12.93
CA LYS A 124 -7.80 0.42 -13.14
C LYS A 124 -8.65 0.86 -14.33
N THR A 125 -8.67 0.06 -15.40
CA THR A 125 -9.54 0.32 -16.56
C THR A 125 -11.02 0.14 -16.21
N LEU A 126 -11.36 -0.90 -15.46
CA LEU A 126 -12.71 -1.12 -14.96
C LEU A 126 -13.20 0.00 -14.06
N LEU A 127 -12.37 0.50 -13.13
CA LEU A 127 -12.69 1.66 -12.28
C LEU A 127 -13.03 2.89 -13.14
N ALA A 128 -12.19 3.18 -14.14
CA ALA A 128 -12.43 4.29 -15.06
C ALA A 128 -13.73 4.12 -15.85
N GLN A 129 -14.01 2.91 -16.35
CA GLN A 129 -15.25 2.59 -17.06
C GLN A 129 -16.47 2.77 -16.16
N LYS A 130 -16.44 2.26 -14.92
CA LYS A 130 -17.54 2.38 -13.97
C LYS A 130 -17.80 3.82 -13.53
N GLN A 131 -16.75 4.62 -13.43
CA GLN A 131 -16.90 6.05 -13.18
C GLN A 131 -17.61 6.74 -14.36
N GLN A 132 -17.29 6.39 -15.61
CA GLN A 132 -17.97 6.94 -16.79
C GLN A 132 -19.44 6.50 -16.87
N GLU A 133 -19.74 5.23 -16.58
CA GLU A 133 -21.11 4.72 -16.50
C GLU A 133 -21.93 5.49 -15.45
N LEU A 134 -21.34 5.80 -14.29
CA LEU A 134 -21.99 6.55 -13.22
C LEU A 134 -22.25 8.02 -13.59
N LEU A 135 -21.29 8.69 -14.27
CA LEU A 135 -21.48 10.05 -14.78
C LEU A 135 -22.55 10.09 -15.89
N ALA A 136 -22.53 9.12 -16.81
CA ALA A 136 -23.53 9.01 -17.87
C ALA A 136 -24.95 8.78 -17.33
N LEU A 137 -25.08 8.10 -16.19
CA LEU A 137 -26.32 7.92 -15.45
C LEU A 137 -26.94 9.25 -15.01
N SER A 138 -26.13 10.22 -14.54
CA SER A 138 -26.65 11.56 -14.18
C SER A 138 -26.84 12.48 -15.37
N ASP A 139 -25.95 12.43 -16.36
CA ASP A 139 -25.91 13.40 -17.46
C ASP A 139 -27.04 13.18 -18.48
N ASN A 140 -27.36 11.91 -18.77
CA ASN A 140 -28.35 11.57 -19.79
C ASN A 140 -29.78 11.48 -19.24
N ARG A 141 -29.93 11.42 -17.91
CA ARG A 141 -31.17 11.08 -17.21
C ARG A 141 -31.32 11.94 -15.95
N PRO A 142 -31.89 13.16 -16.05
CA PRO A 142 -32.03 14.07 -14.91
C PRO A 142 -32.80 13.46 -13.72
N ASP A 143 -33.75 12.56 -14.00
CA ASP A 143 -34.50 11.77 -13.03
C ASP A 143 -33.60 10.88 -12.16
N MET A 144 -32.43 10.50 -12.66
CA MET A 144 -31.48 9.60 -12.00
C MET A 144 -30.38 10.31 -11.22
N LYS A 145 -30.35 11.65 -11.19
CA LYS A 145 -29.31 12.42 -10.49
C LYS A 145 -29.22 12.08 -8.99
N THR A 146 -30.37 11.87 -8.33
CA THR A 146 -30.42 11.47 -6.92
C THR A 146 -29.78 10.09 -6.72
N ARG A 147 -30.07 9.13 -7.60
CA ARG A 147 -29.50 7.78 -7.54
C ARG A 147 -27.99 7.81 -7.80
N ALA A 148 -27.54 8.54 -8.82
CA ALA A 148 -26.12 8.72 -9.10
C ALA A 148 -25.40 9.33 -7.90
N THR A 149 -25.98 10.38 -7.28
CA THR A 149 -25.43 10.99 -6.07
C THR A 149 -25.34 9.99 -4.91
N GLN A 150 -26.35 9.14 -4.71
CA GLN A 150 -26.32 8.10 -3.67
C GLN A 150 -25.20 7.09 -3.91
N LEU A 151 -25.01 6.64 -5.16
CA LEU A 151 -23.96 5.70 -5.54
C LEU A 151 -22.54 6.31 -5.44
N SER A 152 -22.41 7.62 -5.61
CA SER A 152 -21.14 8.36 -5.48
C SER A 152 -20.75 8.69 -4.04
N ARG A 153 -21.63 8.49 -3.04
CA ARG A 153 -21.29 8.78 -1.64
C ARG A 153 -20.25 7.79 -1.14
N ASN A 154 -19.18 8.29 -0.54
CA ASN A 154 -18.16 7.46 0.09
C ASN A 154 -18.69 6.81 1.38
N LYS A 155 -18.36 5.55 1.57
CA LYS A 155 -18.66 4.77 2.78
C LYS A 155 -17.45 3.92 3.18
N SER A 156 -17.48 3.41 4.41
CA SER A 156 -16.49 2.47 4.91
C SER A 156 -17.12 1.13 5.25
N PHE A 157 -16.40 0.06 4.95
CA PHE A 157 -16.82 -1.33 5.18
C PHE A 157 -15.71 -2.06 5.91
N TYR A 158 -16.07 -3.00 6.79
CA TYR A 158 -15.15 -3.74 7.64
C TYR A 158 -15.55 -5.20 7.61
N TYR A 159 -14.55 -6.07 7.54
CA TYR A 159 -14.73 -7.52 7.54
C TYR A 159 -13.67 -8.17 8.43
N GLN A 160 -14.03 -9.28 9.03
CA GLN A 160 -13.28 -10.02 10.03
C GLN A 160 -12.50 -11.18 9.40
N ASP A 161 -11.70 -11.88 10.22
CA ASP A 161 -11.10 -13.13 9.76
C ASP A 161 -12.19 -14.17 9.52
N LEU A 162 -12.07 -14.88 8.40
CA LEU A 162 -12.99 -15.91 7.92
C LEU A 162 -14.34 -15.37 7.41
N ASP A 163 -14.52 -14.04 7.31
CA ASP A 163 -15.64 -13.49 6.55
C ASP A 163 -15.50 -13.88 5.07
N THR A 164 -16.63 -14.07 4.41
CA THR A 164 -16.68 -14.45 3.00
C THR A 164 -16.82 -13.23 2.09
N PRO A 165 -16.38 -13.32 0.82
CA PRO A 165 -16.64 -12.27 -0.17
C PRO A 165 -18.14 -12.00 -0.37
N ALA A 166 -18.98 -13.02 -0.22
CA ALA A 166 -20.43 -12.90 -0.37
C ALA A 166 -21.04 -12.04 0.75
N GLU A 167 -20.60 -12.22 1.99
CA GLU A 167 -21.05 -11.40 3.12
C GLU A 167 -20.66 -9.93 2.94
N LEU A 168 -19.40 -9.67 2.56
CA LEU A 168 -18.93 -8.30 2.28
C LEU A 168 -19.69 -7.66 1.10
N LEU A 169 -19.93 -8.41 0.03
CA LEU A 169 -20.73 -7.92 -1.10
C LEU A 169 -22.18 -7.60 -0.70
N ASN A 170 -22.80 -8.42 0.15
CA ASN A 170 -24.14 -8.14 0.67
C ASN A 170 -24.15 -6.88 1.55
N GLN A 171 -23.15 -6.70 2.42
CA GLN A 171 -23.01 -5.49 3.23
C GLN A 171 -22.89 -4.23 2.34
N ILE A 172 -22.09 -4.28 1.28
CA ILE A 172 -21.93 -3.20 0.31
C ILE A 172 -23.26 -2.95 -0.42
N ALA A 173 -23.88 -4.02 -0.91
CA ALA A 173 -25.13 -3.97 -1.67
C ALA A 173 -26.27 -3.35 -0.85
N ASP A 174 -26.46 -3.77 0.40
CA ASP A 174 -27.46 -3.23 1.32
C ASP A 174 -27.21 -1.74 1.59
N SER A 175 -25.97 -1.38 1.85
CA SER A 175 -25.59 0.01 2.13
C SER A 175 -25.91 0.93 0.94
N TYR A 176 -25.74 0.46 -0.28
CA TYR A 176 -26.08 1.22 -1.49
C TYR A 176 -27.46 0.91 -2.07
N GLN A 177 -28.28 0.08 -1.43
CA GLN A 177 -29.58 -0.37 -1.94
C GLN A 177 -29.46 -0.95 -3.35
N ILE A 178 -28.56 -1.93 -3.52
CA ILE A 178 -28.29 -2.64 -4.77
C ILE A 178 -28.73 -4.09 -4.59
N THR A 179 -29.38 -4.67 -5.59
CA THR A 179 -29.64 -6.12 -5.64
C THR A 179 -28.58 -6.81 -6.51
N ILE A 180 -27.99 -7.89 -6.01
CA ILE A 180 -27.13 -8.76 -6.83
C ILE A 180 -28.02 -9.80 -7.52
N SER A 181 -28.13 -9.73 -8.85
CA SER A 181 -29.08 -10.54 -9.63
C SER A 181 -28.70 -12.02 -9.72
N ASN A 182 -27.42 -12.36 -9.51
CA ASN A 182 -26.86 -13.70 -9.69
C ASN A 182 -25.74 -13.99 -8.66
N PRO A 183 -26.07 -14.02 -7.35
CA PRO A 183 -25.08 -14.16 -6.28
C PRO A 183 -24.37 -15.53 -6.27
N GLU A 184 -24.93 -16.55 -6.91
CA GLU A 184 -24.34 -17.90 -7.02
C GLU A 184 -23.00 -17.94 -7.76
N ARG A 185 -22.62 -16.85 -8.44
CA ARG A 185 -21.31 -16.72 -9.09
C ARG A 185 -20.18 -16.36 -8.13
N ILE A 186 -20.50 -15.91 -6.92
CA ILE A 186 -19.50 -15.52 -5.92
C ILE A 186 -18.86 -16.81 -5.38
N PRO A 187 -17.55 -17.04 -5.55
CA PRO A 187 -16.89 -18.22 -5.01
C PRO A 187 -16.99 -18.25 -3.49
N HIS A 188 -17.08 -19.46 -2.93
CA HIS A 188 -16.90 -19.66 -1.49
C HIS A 188 -15.41 -19.56 -1.17
N ASP A 189 -15.06 -18.54 -0.39
CA ASP A 189 -13.69 -18.24 0.03
C ASP A 189 -13.75 -17.62 1.43
N LEU A 190 -12.63 -17.70 2.17
CA LEU A 190 -12.50 -17.14 3.52
C LEU A 190 -11.38 -16.11 3.51
N TRP A 191 -11.71 -14.88 3.87
CA TRP A 191 -10.75 -13.77 3.81
C TRP A 191 -10.11 -13.50 5.16
N SER A 192 -8.90 -12.95 5.14
CA SER A 192 -8.34 -12.29 6.31
C SER A 192 -9.11 -11.00 6.57
N HIS A 193 -9.14 -10.54 7.81
CA HIS A 193 -9.76 -9.26 8.15
C HIS A 193 -9.23 -8.09 7.30
N GLY A 194 -10.02 -7.03 7.20
CA GLY A 194 -9.63 -5.81 6.49
C GLY A 194 -10.70 -4.73 6.51
N ALA A 195 -10.44 -3.64 5.78
CA ALA A 195 -11.37 -2.53 5.65
C ALA A 195 -11.33 -1.90 4.26
N LEU A 196 -12.49 -1.49 3.75
CA LEU A 196 -12.62 -0.65 2.57
C LEU A 196 -12.99 0.76 3.05
N MET A 197 -12.05 1.69 3.00
CA MET A 197 -12.18 3.02 3.59
C MET A 197 -12.53 4.08 2.55
N ALA A 198 -13.59 4.85 2.82
CA ALA A 198 -14.04 5.99 2.00
C ALA A 198 -14.11 5.66 0.50
N VAL A 199 -14.86 4.62 0.16
CA VAL A 199 -15.10 4.14 -1.20
C VAL A 199 -16.54 4.37 -1.62
N ASN A 200 -16.76 4.75 -2.87
CA ASN A 200 -18.10 4.79 -3.46
C ASN A 200 -18.61 3.38 -3.87
N ALA A 201 -19.81 3.27 -4.40
CA ALA A 201 -20.40 1.98 -4.76
C ALA A 201 -19.57 1.19 -5.79
N ASN A 202 -19.09 1.85 -6.85
CA ASN A 202 -18.29 1.20 -7.88
C ASN A 202 -16.95 0.70 -7.34
N GLU A 203 -16.29 1.54 -6.55
CA GLU A 203 -15.00 1.25 -5.93
C GLU A 203 -15.11 0.09 -4.93
N ALA A 204 -16.10 0.13 -4.04
CA ALA A 204 -16.33 -0.92 -3.06
C ALA A 204 -16.61 -2.27 -3.73
N LEU A 205 -17.51 -2.29 -4.73
CA LEU A 205 -17.82 -3.50 -5.49
C LEU A 205 -16.59 -4.05 -6.22
N LEU A 206 -15.83 -3.21 -6.93
CA LEU A 206 -14.69 -3.70 -7.70
C LEU A 206 -13.49 -4.10 -6.82
N LEU A 207 -13.27 -3.48 -5.65
CA LEU A 207 -12.23 -3.92 -4.70
C LEU A 207 -12.44 -5.36 -4.25
N VAL A 208 -13.71 -5.80 -4.15
CA VAL A 208 -14.05 -7.18 -3.81
C VAL A 208 -14.04 -8.07 -5.05
N LEU A 209 -14.77 -7.69 -6.10
CA LEU A 209 -14.98 -8.53 -7.29
C LEU A 209 -13.69 -8.78 -8.08
N ASN A 210 -12.76 -7.81 -8.12
CA ASN A 210 -11.50 -7.96 -8.84
C ASN A 210 -10.63 -9.11 -8.31
N GLN A 211 -10.67 -9.36 -6.99
CA GLN A 211 -9.95 -10.48 -6.36
C GLN A 211 -10.52 -11.83 -6.81
N LEU A 212 -11.82 -11.87 -7.13
CA LEU A 212 -12.56 -13.04 -7.60
C LEU A 212 -12.54 -13.21 -9.13
N ASN A 213 -11.78 -12.37 -9.84
CA ASN A 213 -11.79 -12.28 -11.31
C ASN A 213 -13.20 -12.00 -11.90
N LEU A 214 -14.00 -11.23 -11.16
CA LEU A 214 -15.33 -10.79 -11.56
C LEU A 214 -15.39 -9.28 -11.76
N THR A 215 -16.36 -8.86 -12.56
CA THR A 215 -16.84 -7.48 -12.66
C THR A 215 -18.38 -7.50 -12.67
N PHE A 216 -19.00 -6.34 -12.89
CA PHE A 216 -20.45 -6.23 -12.88
C PHE A 216 -20.99 -5.33 -13.99
N LEU A 217 -22.23 -5.57 -14.37
CA LEU A 217 -23.03 -4.67 -15.20
C LEU A 217 -24.13 -4.06 -14.35
N TRP A 218 -24.36 -2.75 -14.48
CA TRP A 218 -25.51 -2.09 -13.89
C TRP A 218 -26.80 -2.54 -14.58
N GLU A 219 -27.77 -2.98 -13.79
CA GLU A 219 -29.14 -3.28 -14.20
C GLU A 219 -30.12 -2.33 -13.50
N LYS A 220 -31.37 -2.29 -13.98
CA LYS A 220 -32.48 -1.57 -13.34
C LYS A 220 -32.11 -0.14 -12.91
N GLN A 221 -31.46 0.60 -13.79
CA GLN A 221 -31.10 2.01 -13.56
C GLN A 221 -30.22 2.23 -12.31
N GLY A 222 -29.32 1.27 -12.04
CA GLY A 222 -28.37 1.38 -10.94
C GLY A 222 -28.88 0.84 -9.61
N THR A 223 -30.03 0.17 -9.57
CA THR A 223 -30.54 -0.50 -8.35
C THR A 223 -30.23 -2.00 -8.32
N ALA A 224 -29.66 -2.55 -9.39
CA ALA A 224 -29.22 -3.93 -9.43
C ALA A 224 -27.90 -4.06 -10.18
N ILE A 225 -27.17 -5.13 -9.90
CA ILE A 225 -25.97 -5.52 -10.65
C ILE A 225 -26.05 -6.99 -11.06
N ARG A 226 -25.50 -7.29 -12.23
CA ARG A 226 -25.23 -8.66 -12.66
C ARG A 226 -23.73 -8.90 -12.68
N LEU A 227 -23.28 -9.95 -12.00
CA LEU A 227 -21.88 -10.37 -11.96
C LEU A 227 -21.50 -11.14 -13.24
N LEU A 228 -20.31 -10.88 -13.76
CA LEU A 228 -19.74 -11.50 -14.95
C LEU A 228 -18.22 -11.64 -14.80
N PRO A 229 -17.57 -12.56 -15.54
CA PRO A 229 -16.12 -12.64 -15.56
C PRO A 229 -15.52 -11.33 -16.10
N VAL A 230 -14.32 -10.99 -15.63
CA VAL A 230 -13.56 -9.90 -16.22
C VAL A 230 -13.25 -10.24 -17.69
N PRO A 231 -13.55 -9.36 -18.66
CA PRO A 231 -13.20 -9.59 -20.06
C PRO A 231 -11.69 -9.62 -20.27
N ASP A 232 -11.22 -10.42 -21.25
CA ASP A 232 -9.79 -10.51 -21.61
C ASP A 232 -9.20 -9.15 -22.04
N HIS A 233 -10.05 -8.31 -22.64
CA HIS A 233 -9.71 -6.98 -23.08
C HIS A 233 -10.72 -5.98 -22.55
N VAL A 234 -10.23 -5.04 -21.73
CA VAL A 234 -11.02 -3.93 -21.20
C VAL A 234 -10.38 -2.63 -21.67
N THR A 235 -11.20 -1.75 -22.21
CA THR A 235 -10.79 -0.41 -22.62
C THR A 235 -11.77 0.63 -22.07
N VAL A 236 -11.32 1.88 -22.03
CA VAL A 236 -12.13 3.02 -21.66
C VAL A 236 -11.95 4.11 -22.70
N GLN A 237 -13.04 4.80 -23.02
CA GLN A 237 -13.04 5.85 -24.02
C GLN A 237 -12.82 7.20 -23.38
N LYS A 238 -11.81 7.95 -23.83
CA LYS A 238 -11.55 9.32 -23.35
C LYS A 238 -11.31 10.26 -24.52
N THR A 239 -11.84 11.47 -24.39
CA THR A 239 -11.68 12.50 -25.40
C THR A 239 -10.67 13.56 -24.97
N TYR A 240 -9.81 13.97 -25.89
CA TYR A 240 -8.76 14.95 -25.66
C TYR A 240 -8.86 16.11 -26.66
N SER A 241 -8.50 17.29 -26.18
CA SER A 241 -8.36 18.51 -26.99
C SER A 241 -6.88 18.85 -27.11
N PRO A 242 -6.21 18.43 -28.21
CA PRO A 242 -4.78 18.72 -28.39
C PRO A 242 -4.54 20.22 -28.53
N ARG A 243 -3.40 20.69 -28.05
CA ARG A 243 -2.98 22.10 -28.12
C ARG A 243 -1.81 22.25 -29.09
N GLY A 244 -1.78 23.33 -29.86
CA GLY A 244 -0.62 23.76 -30.66
C GLY A 244 -0.43 23.06 -32.00
N HIS A 245 -0.64 21.74 -32.11
CA HIS A 245 -0.46 21.00 -33.36
C HIS A 245 -1.77 20.79 -34.13
N SER A 246 -1.68 20.49 -35.43
CA SER A 246 -2.86 20.08 -36.18
C SER A 246 -3.39 18.75 -35.63
N LEU A 247 -4.72 18.61 -35.61
CA LEU A 247 -5.37 17.40 -35.09
C LEU A 247 -4.93 16.14 -35.84
N SER A 248 -4.72 16.24 -37.16
CA SER A 248 -4.29 15.11 -37.99
C SER A 248 -2.86 14.67 -37.65
N GLU A 249 -1.90 15.60 -37.57
CA GLU A 249 -0.51 15.29 -37.18
C GLU A 249 -0.45 14.68 -35.78
N THR A 250 -1.24 15.21 -34.85
CA THR A 250 -1.32 14.67 -33.48
C THR A 250 -1.82 13.22 -33.48
N ILE A 251 -2.87 12.92 -34.25
CA ILE A 251 -3.41 11.56 -34.35
C ILE A 251 -2.37 10.61 -34.97
N GLU A 252 -1.67 11.02 -36.02
CA GLU A 252 -0.62 10.19 -36.65
C GLU A 252 0.54 9.92 -35.68
N HIS A 253 1.01 10.95 -34.98
CA HIS A 253 2.05 10.84 -33.96
C HIS A 253 1.66 9.87 -32.85
N LEU A 254 0.46 10.03 -32.27
CA LEU A 254 -0.01 9.17 -31.19
C LEU A 254 -0.24 7.73 -31.66
N LYS A 255 -0.73 7.49 -32.88
CA LYS A 255 -0.87 6.13 -33.43
C LYS A 255 0.48 5.44 -33.58
N LYS A 256 1.53 6.19 -33.93
CA LYS A 256 2.90 5.67 -34.02
C LYS A 256 3.47 5.33 -32.64
N LEU A 257 3.23 6.18 -31.63
CA LEU A 257 3.71 5.94 -30.26
C LEU A 257 2.92 4.85 -29.53
N PHE A 258 1.63 4.76 -29.77
CA PHE A 258 0.70 3.90 -29.04
C PHE A 258 -0.10 3.03 -30.02
N PRO A 259 0.53 2.06 -30.70
CA PRO A 259 -0.12 1.25 -31.72
C PRO A 259 -1.26 0.37 -31.19
N ALA A 260 -1.27 0.10 -29.88
CA ALA A 260 -2.34 -0.64 -29.20
C ALA A 260 -3.58 0.23 -28.87
N ALA A 261 -3.52 1.56 -29.02
CA ALA A 261 -4.65 2.44 -28.80
C ALA A 261 -5.46 2.66 -30.09
N MET A 262 -6.79 2.61 -29.99
CA MET A 262 -7.65 3.04 -31.08
C MET A 262 -7.88 4.55 -30.98
N ILE A 263 -7.22 5.30 -31.86
CA ILE A 263 -7.26 6.77 -31.87
C ILE A 263 -8.02 7.25 -33.11
N THR A 264 -9.13 7.96 -32.88
CA THR A 264 -10.01 8.46 -33.93
C THR A 264 -10.33 9.94 -33.75
N ARG A 265 -10.76 10.60 -34.82
CA ARG A 265 -11.21 12.00 -34.78
C ARG A 265 -12.67 12.07 -34.33
N LYS A 266 -12.97 12.92 -33.35
CA LYS A 266 -14.33 13.27 -32.92
C LYS A 266 -14.52 14.78 -32.98
N GLY A 267 -14.92 15.28 -34.16
CA GLY A 267 -15.06 16.72 -34.41
C GLY A 267 -13.71 17.46 -34.35
N ARG A 268 -13.55 18.36 -33.37
CA ARG A 268 -12.30 19.08 -33.07
C ARG A 268 -11.44 18.40 -32.00
N MET A 269 -11.91 17.28 -31.46
CA MET A 269 -11.24 16.48 -30.45
C MET A 269 -10.75 15.17 -31.06
N LEU A 270 -9.85 14.50 -30.36
CA LEU A 270 -9.53 13.10 -30.63
C LEU A 270 -10.16 12.22 -29.55
N LEU A 271 -10.69 11.08 -29.96
CA LEU A 271 -11.22 10.03 -29.11
C LEU A 271 -10.19 8.91 -29.06
N VAL A 272 -9.80 8.51 -27.85
CA VAL A 272 -8.89 7.40 -27.58
C VAL A 272 -9.70 6.31 -26.89
N ASP A 273 -9.69 5.12 -27.46
CA ASP A 273 -10.21 3.90 -26.85
C ASP A 273 -9.03 2.97 -26.54
N ALA A 274 -8.74 2.81 -25.25
CA ALA A 274 -7.53 2.16 -24.75
C ALA A 274 -7.65 1.80 -23.26
N SER A 275 -6.73 1.00 -22.73
CA SER A 275 -6.61 0.74 -21.29
C SER A 275 -6.29 2.02 -20.51
N ALA A 276 -6.64 2.08 -19.21
CA ALA A 276 -6.40 3.27 -18.40
C ALA A 276 -4.91 3.65 -18.32
N ASP A 277 -4.00 2.69 -18.25
CA ASP A 277 -2.56 2.96 -18.27
C ASP A 277 -2.09 3.60 -19.58
N LEU A 278 -2.67 3.18 -20.71
CA LEU A 278 -2.35 3.78 -22.00
C LEU A 278 -2.97 5.18 -22.12
N GLN A 279 -4.15 5.40 -21.56
CA GLN A 279 -4.77 6.74 -21.48
C GLN A 279 -3.91 7.74 -20.69
N GLU A 280 -3.23 7.29 -19.62
CA GLU A 280 -2.30 8.13 -18.86
C GLU A 280 -1.06 8.49 -19.68
N LYS A 281 -0.49 7.54 -20.43
CA LYS A 281 0.62 7.80 -21.34
C LYS A 281 0.23 8.78 -22.44
N VAL A 282 -0.97 8.64 -23.02
CA VAL A 282 -1.51 9.57 -24.01
C VAL A 282 -1.75 10.97 -23.41
N GLU A 283 -2.30 11.08 -22.21
CA GLU A 283 -2.47 12.37 -21.53
C GLU A 283 -1.12 13.06 -21.27
N ALA A 284 -0.12 12.30 -20.81
CA ALA A 284 1.22 12.83 -20.53
C ALA A 284 1.91 13.34 -21.81
N GLU A 285 1.76 12.64 -22.93
CA GLU A 285 2.27 13.06 -24.23
C GLU A 285 1.56 14.32 -24.76
N LEU A 286 0.23 14.38 -24.62
CA LEU A 286 -0.57 15.53 -25.07
C LEU A 286 -0.38 16.77 -24.19
N ASN A 287 -0.07 16.59 -22.92
CA ASN A 287 0.07 17.66 -21.94
C ASN A 287 1.35 17.47 -21.11
N PRO A 288 2.56 17.63 -21.68
CA PRO A 288 3.82 17.38 -20.97
C PRO A 288 4.05 18.32 -19.77
N ALA A 289 3.47 19.53 -19.81
CA ALA A 289 3.47 20.46 -18.68
C ALA A 289 2.54 20.01 -17.53
N LYS A 290 1.51 19.24 -17.86
CA LYS A 290 0.62 18.56 -16.92
C LYS A 290 1.27 17.21 -16.62
N ARG A 291 2.39 17.27 -15.88
CA ARG A 291 3.03 16.06 -15.32
C ARG A 291 1.93 15.15 -14.76
N PRO A 292 2.08 13.80 -14.83
CA PRO A 292 1.14 12.89 -14.19
C PRO A 292 0.87 13.40 -12.77
N VAL A 293 -0.38 13.25 -12.28
CA VAL A 293 -0.74 13.56 -10.88
C VAL A 293 0.44 13.08 -10.05
N ARG A 294 1.20 14.03 -9.52
CA ARG A 294 2.50 13.76 -8.89
C ARG A 294 2.24 12.57 -7.96
N LYS A 295 2.90 11.40 -8.18
CA LYS A 295 3.44 10.64 -7.03
C LYS A 295 3.98 11.72 -6.15
N MET A 296 3.35 11.96 -4.98
CA MET A 296 3.47 13.25 -4.29
C MET A 296 4.93 13.63 -4.32
N GLY A 297 5.24 14.65 -5.13
CA GLY A 297 6.63 14.93 -5.48
C GLY A 297 7.32 15.07 -4.16
N THR A 298 8.39 14.28 -3.97
CA THR A 298 9.12 14.12 -2.71
C THR A 298 9.00 15.44 -1.99
N PRO A 299 8.17 15.57 -0.94
CA PRO A 299 8.25 16.74 -0.10
C PRO A 299 9.72 16.87 0.19
N GLN A 300 10.29 18.07 0.15
CA GLN A 300 11.60 18.25 0.75
C GLN A 300 11.44 17.68 2.15
N ILE A 301 11.96 16.46 2.37
CA ILE A 301 11.62 15.66 3.52
C ILE A 301 12.28 16.43 4.63
N ASP A 302 11.51 17.23 5.37
CA ASP A 302 11.94 17.71 6.66
C ASP A 302 12.11 16.44 7.47
N VAL A 303 13.36 15.96 7.49
CA VAL A 303 13.78 14.74 8.16
C VAL A 303 13.22 14.84 9.57
N LEU A 304 12.20 14.02 9.86
CA LEU A 304 11.46 14.15 11.11
C LEU A 304 12.47 14.10 12.26
N PRO A 305 12.43 15.07 13.21
CA PRO A 305 13.24 15.01 14.40
C PRO A 305 13.09 13.64 15.04
N ILE A 306 14.18 13.06 15.50
CA ILE A 306 14.24 11.71 16.05
C ILE A 306 13.19 11.51 17.15
N GLN A 307 12.93 12.54 17.97
CA GLN A 307 11.91 12.49 19.03
C GLN A 307 10.49 12.25 18.53
N ARG A 308 10.20 12.52 17.25
CA ARG A 308 8.89 12.31 16.63
C ARG A 308 8.80 10.98 15.88
N ARG A 309 9.88 10.20 15.83
CA ARG A 309 9.90 8.90 15.15
C ARG A 309 9.42 7.79 16.08
N LYS A 310 8.84 6.76 15.46
CA LYS A 310 8.51 5.50 16.12
C LYS A 310 9.43 4.41 15.58
N PHE A 311 10.02 3.64 16.48
CA PHE A 311 11.00 2.61 16.15
C PHE A 311 10.42 1.23 16.42
N THR A 312 10.54 0.35 15.42
CA THR A 312 10.23 -1.07 15.57
C THR A 312 11.40 -1.87 15.02
N LEU A 313 12.07 -2.62 15.88
CA LEU A 313 13.21 -3.44 15.50
C LEU A 313 13.20 -4.72 16.32
N ARG A 314 13.28 -5.86 15.62
CA ARG A 314 13.51 -7.17 16.25
C ARG A 314 14.73 -7.79 15.60
N ALA A 315 15.82 -7.90 16.35
CA ALA A 315 17.08 -8.42 15.88
C ALA A 315 17.78 -9.16 17.03
N GLN A 316 18.40 -10.29 16.72
CA GLN A 316 19.17 -11.07 17.69
C GLN A 316 20.64 -11.11 17.30
N LYS A 317 21.52 -11.00 18.29
CA LYS A 317 22.98 -11.09 18.15
C LYS A 317 23.55 -10.16 17.08
N VAL A 318 23.00 -8.95 16.96
CA VAL A 318 23.45 -7.95 15.99
C VAL A 318 24.47 -6.99 16.63
N PRO A 319 25.60 -6.67 15.96
CA PRO A 319 26.53 -5.65 16.45
C PRO A 319 25.85 -4.28 16.56
N VAL A 320 26.06 -3.57 17.66
CA VAL A 320 25.51 -2.20 17.86
C VAL A 320 25.90 -1.27 16.71
N LEU A 321 27.15 -1.33 16.26
CA LEU A 321 27.66 -0.54 15.14
C LEU A 321 26.86 -0.78 13.85
N ALA A 322 26.43 -2.02 13.59
CA ALA A 322 25.63 -2.33 12.40
C ALA A 322 24.22 -1.74 12.49
N VAL A 323 23.66 -1.67 13.70
CA VAL A 323 22.37 -1.00 13.95
C VAL A 323 22.53 0.51 13.77
N MET A 324 23.59 1.11 14.30
CA MET A 324 23.92 2.54 14.11
C MET A 324 24.05 2.87 12.61
N GLN A 325 24.81 2.09 11.84
CA GLN A 325 24.97 2.31 10.39
C GLN A 325 23.65 2.24 9.63
N LYS A 326 22.72 1.35 10.02
CA LYS A 326 21.38 1.32 9.44
C LYS A 326 20.54 2.55 9.81
N LEU A 327 20.69 3.04 11.04
CA LEU A 327 20.02 4.27 11.47
C LEU A 327 20.59 5.49 10.73
N GLU A 328 21.89 5.50 10.42
CA GLU A 328 22.52 6.51 9.54
C GLU A 328 21.92 6.52 8.14
N GLN A 329 21.68 5.34 7.56
CA GLN A 329 20.96 5.22 6.29
C GLN A 329 19.52 5.74 6.36
N SER A 330 18.91 5.76 7.56
CA SER A 330 17.58 6.36 7.81
C SER A 330 17.62 7.87 8.08
N GLY A 331 18.78 8.51 7.95
CA GLY A 331 18.99 9.94 8.18
C GLY A 331 19.14 10.34 9.65
N ILE A 332 19.69 9.45 10.49
CA ILE A 332 20.11 9.75 11.87
C ILE A 332 21.62 9.91 11.89
N GLU A 333 22.14 10.99 12.44
CA GLU A 333 23.58 11.21 12.55
C GLU A 333 24.07 10.81 13.95
N PHE A 334 25.13 10.00 14.05
CA PHE A 334 25.78 9.73 15.33
C PHE A 334 27.05 10.56 15.48
N GLU A 335 27.17 11.24 16.60
CA GLU A 335 28.39 11.96 16.99
C GLU A 335 29.00 11.32 18.23
N TYR A 336 30.25 10.87 18.12
CA TYR A 336 30.98 10.29 19.25
C TYR A 336 32.49 10.39 19.03
N GLN A 337 33.25 10.30 20.11
CA GLN A 337 34.71 10.31 20.08
C GLN A 337 35.26 8.88 20.24
N PRO A 338 35.77 8.23 19.18
CA PRO A 338 36.18 6.82 19.25
C PRO A 338 37.25 6.53 20.30
N GLN A 339 38.16 7.47 20.53
CA GLN A 339 39.21 7.33 21.55
C GLN A 339 38.63 7.35 22.97
N GLN A 340 37.65 8.22 23.24
CA GLN A 340 37.00 8.33 24.53
C GLN A 340 36.18 7.07 24.86
N LEU A 341 35.44 6.54 23.87
CA LEU A 341 34.71 5.28 24.04
C LEU A 341 35.64 4.11 24.34
N LYS A 342 36.76 4.01 23.61
CA LYS A 342 37.78 2.96 23.85
C LYS A 342 38.42 3.07 25.24
N GLN A 343 38.70 4.28 25.72
CA GLN A 343 39.25 4.49 27.06
C GLN A 343 38.27 4.09 28.17
N ALA A 344 36.97 4.25 27.92
CA ALA A 344 35.90 3.80 28.82
C ALA A 344 35.55 2.30 28.68
N GLY A 345 36.25 1.55 27.83
CA GLY A 345 36.02 0.12 27.64
C GLY A 345 34.76 -0.22 26.82
N VAL A 346 34.18 0.76 26.11
CA VAL A 346 32.99 0.56 25.28
C VAL A 346 33.37 -0.07 23.94
N ASP A 347 32.74 -1.19 23.59
CA ASP A 347 32.90 -1.88 22.31
C ASP A 347 31.61 -1.85 21.48
N LEU A 348 31.57 -0.98 20.45
CA LEU A 348 30.43 -0.88 19.54
C LEU A 348 30.24 -2.14 18.66
N THR A 349 31.19 -3.07 18.62
CA THR A 349 31.05 -4.35 17.92
C THR A 349 30.35 -5.41 18.78
N GLN A 350 30.12 -5.11 20.06
CA GLN A 350 29.33 -5.95 20.96
C GLN A 350 27.97 -6.27 20.33
N ARG A 351 27.62 -7.55 20.39
CA ARG A 351 26.35 -8.06 19.84
C ARG A 351 25.27 -7.98 20.90
N ILE A 352 24.12 -7.43 20.52
CA ILE A 352 22.96 -7.29 21.39
C ILE A 352 21.71 -7.90 20.75
N ASP A 353 20.73 -8.20 21.60
CA ASP A 353 19.39 -8.55 21.20
C ASP A 353 18.50 -7.32 21.39
N ILE A 354 17.81 -6.91 20.32
CA ILE A 354 16.87 -5.78 20.33
C ILE A 354 15.49 -6.34 20.01
N SER A 355 14.50 -6.00 20.84
CA SER A 355 13.11 -6.34 20.59
C SER A 355 12.22 -5.20 21.07
N VAL A 356 11.99 -4.24 20.17
CA VAL A 356 11.17 -3.05 20.42
C VAL A 356 10.08 -2.94 19.36
N GLN A 357 8.87 -2.57 19.80
CA GLN A 357 7.70 -2.45 18.93
C GLN A 357 7.01 -1.11 19.19
N ASN A 358 6.95 -0.27 18.17
CA ASN A 358 6.36 1.08 18.24
C ASN A 358 6.96 1.95 19.37
N ALA A 359 8.23 1.72 19.70
CA ALA A 359 8.96 2.43 20.74
C ALA A 359 9.15 3.90 20.35
N ASP A 360 9.13 4.79 21.34
CA ASP A 360 9.62 6.14 21.12
C ASP A 360 11.16 6.19 21.06
N ALA A 361 11.71 7.35 20.77
CA ALA A 361 13.15 7.51 20.61
C ALA A 361 13.94 7.12 21.87
N ASN A 362 13.48 7.53 23.05
CA ASN A 362 14.21 7.29 24.28
C ASN A 362 14.18 5.79 24.62
N GLU A 363 13.00 5.18 24.57
CA GLU A 363 12.85 3.74 24.78
C GLU A 363 13.75 2.94 23.81
N PHE A 364 13.78 3.33 22.53
CA PHE A 364 14.62 2.67 21.54
C PHE A 364 16.11 2.81 21.83
N PHE A 365 16.59 4.02 22.13
CA PHE A 365 18.01 4.27 22.36
C PHE A 365 18.50 3.77 23.72
N ASP A 366 17.63 3.71 24.73
CA ASP A 366 17.92 3.05 26.02
C ASP A 366 18.20 1.56 25.81
N VAL A 367 17.37 0.88 25.00
CA VAL A 367 17.57 -0.54 24.67
C VAL A 367 18.84 -0.75 23.83
N LEU A 368 19.16 0.18 22.92
CA LEU A 368 20.32 0.09 22.05
C LEU A 368 21.65 0.35 22.78
N PHE A 369 21.70 1.35 23.66
CA PHE A 369 22.93 1.86 24.26
C PHE A 369 23.11 1.51 25.74
N GLY A 370 22.03 1.20 26.45
CA GLY A 370 22.07 0.77 27.85
C GLY A 370 23.02 -0.41 28.12
N PRO A 371 23.02 -1.48 27.29
CA PRO A 371 23.93 -2.62 27.49
C PRO A 371 25.42 -2.28 27.35
N LEU A 372 25.75 -1.13 26.73
CA LEU A 372 27.12 -0.65 26.52
C LEU A 372 27.50 0.45 27.52
N ASN A 373 26.62 0.74 28.49
CA ASN A 373 26.78 1.82 29.47
C ASN A 373 27.09 3.18 28.80
N LEU A 374 26.39 3.46 27.70
CA LEU A 374 26.48 4.72 26.97
C LEU A 374 25.29 5.61 27.34
N SER A 375 25.58 6.87 27.63
CA SER A 375 24.61 7.96 27.59
C SER A 375 24.44 8.48 26.17
N TYR A 376 23.27 9.03 25.89
CA TYR A 376 23.00 9.69 24.62
C TYR A 376 22.20 10.98 24.81
N GLN A 377 22.39 11.92 23.89
CA GLN A 377 21.58 13.14 23.78
C GLN A 377 21.07 13.27 22.35
N ILE A 378 19.78 13.54 22.20
CA ILE A 378 19.11 13.64 20.91
C ILE A 378 18.84 15.11 20.59
N GLU A 379 19.36 15.61 19.46
CA GLU A 379 19.14 16.97 18.97
C GLU A 379 18.73 16.94 17.49
N GLY A 380 17.43 17.11 17.23
CA GLY A 380 16.90 17.03 15.88
C GLY A 380 17.14 15.64 15.28
N ILE A 381 18.10 15.54 14.36
CA ILE A 381 18.49 14.30 13.68
C ILE A 381 19.82 13.72 14.17
N LYS A 382 20.47 14.38 15.14
CA LYS A 382 21.76 13.98 15.68
C LYS A 382 21.60 13.29 17.04
N VAL A 383 22.34 12.22 17.25
CA VAL A 383 22.47 11.50 18.51
C VAL A 383 23.93 11.54 18.93
N SER A 384 24.22 12.27 20.00
CA SER A 384 25.55 12.38 20.58
C SER A 384 25.74 11.32 21.65
N LEU A 385 26.80 10.51 21.56
CA LEU A 385 27.07 9.42 22.51
C LEU A 385 28.24 9.77 23.44
N THR A 386 28.05 9.52 24.73
CA THR A 386 29.07 9.69 25.76
C THR A 386 29.14 8.46 26.67
N PRO A 387 30.31 8.06 27.17
CA PRO A 387 30.38 7.01 28.18
C PRO A 387 29.69 7.46 29.47
N ASN A 388 28.95 6.56 30.11
CA ASN A 388 28.61 6.74 31.53
C ASN A 388 29.86 6.44 32.35
N ASN A 389 30.31 7.43 33.12
CA ASN A 389 31.36 7.24 34.12
C ASN A 389 30.94 6.28 35.23
#